data_AF-A0A7V8Y231-F1
#
_entry.id   AF-A0A7V8Y231-F1
#
_cell.length_a   1.000
_cell.length_b   1.000
_cell.length_c   1.000
_cell.angle_alpha   90.00
_cell.angle_beta   90.00
_cell.angle_gamma   90.00
#
_symmetry.space_group_name_H-M   'P 1'
#
loop_
_entity.id
_entity.type
_entity.pdbx_description
1 polymer ?
#
loop_
_entity_poly.entity_id
_entity_poly.type
_entity_poly.pdbx_seq_one_letter_code
_entity_poly.pdbx_strand_id
1 'polypeptide(L)'
;MDYRTDYASLSYELITPPEHVAEGIRLLVDGFDLTYAALDFVITPTGEWVLLEINPTGQYGFVENATTAPLTAQLADLLTGGAA
;
A
#
# COMPACT_ATOMS: atom_id res chain seq x y z
N MET A 1 16.00 -0.18 -6.57
CA MET A 1 16.01 -0.44 -8.03
C MET A 1 14.97 -1.51 -8.25
N ASP A 2 13.90 -1.21 -8.98
CA ASP A 2 12.79 -2.12 -9.23
C ASP A 2 13.19 -3.12 -10.33
N TYR A 3 13.07 -4.42 -10.06
CA TYR A 3 13.52 -5.49 -10.95
C TYR A 3 12.52 -5.81 -12.07
N ARG A 4 11.31 -5.23 -12.03
CA ARG A 4 10.31 -5.39 -13.08
C ARG A 4 10.76 -4.64 -14.33
N THR A 5 10.73 -5.33 -15.47
CA THR A 5 11.26 -4.82 -16.75
C THR A 5 10.19 -4.42 -17.76
N ASP A 6 8.98 -4.95 -17.64
CA ASP A 6 7.87 -4.70 -18.57
C ASP A 6 6.67 -4.07 -17.87
N TYR A 7 6.79 -2.78 -17.55
CA TYR A 7 5.72 -2.04 -16.87
C TYR A 7 4.45 -1.92 -17.73
N ALA A 8 4.56 -2.04 -19.05
CA ALA A 8 3.43 -1.91 -19.96
C ALA A 8 2.47 -3.12 -19.89
N SER A 9 2.95 -4.28 -19.42
CA SER A 9 2.11 -5.47 -19.21
C SER A 9 1.52 -5.57 -17.80
N LEU A 10 1.82 -4.63 -16.91
CA LEU A 10 1.26 -4.61 -15.56
C LEU A 10 -0.12 -3.97 -15.55
N SER A 11 -1.08 -4.66 -14.94
CA SER A 11 -2.39 -4.12 -14.58
C SER A 11 -2.47 -3.93 -13.07
N TYR A 12 -3.10 -2.85 -12.64
CA TYR A 12 -3.30 -2.54 -11.22
C TYR A 12 -4.78 -2.46 -10.93
N GLU A 13 -5.20 -3.07 -9.82
CA GLU A 13 -6.59 -3.08 -9.37
C GLU A 13 -6.62 -2.86 -7.85
N LEU A 14 -7.65 -2.14 -7.38
CA LEU A 14 -7.91 -2.01 -5.95
C LEU A 14 -8.60 -3.28 -5.45
N ILE A 15 -8.01 -3.90 -4.44
CA ILE A 15 -8.56 -5.09 -3.80
C ILE A 15 -8.83 -4.83 -2.32
N THR A 16 -9.75 -5.62 -1.75
CA THR A 16 -9.93 -5.66 -0.29
C THR A 16 -9.07 -6.79 0.26
N PRO A 17 -8.06 -6.50 1.11
CA PRO A 17 -7.29 -7.55 1.76
C PRO A 17 -8.15 -8.31 2.80
N PRO A 18 -7.79 -9.55 3.17
CA PRO A 18 -8.43 -10.25 4.27
C PRO A 18 -8.36 -9.43 5.56
N GLU A 19 -9.41 -9.48 6.38
CA GLU A 19 -9.54 -8.66 7.59
C GLU A 19 -8.35 -8.80 8.55
N HIS A 20 -7.85 -10.02 8.76
CA HIS A 20 -6.70 -10.28 9.61
C HIS A 20 -5.40 -9.64 9.07
N VAL A 21 -5.25 -9.54 7.75
CA VAL A 21 -4.12 -8.85 7.13
C VAL A 21 -4.24 -7.34 7.34
N ALA A 22 -5.42 -6.77 7.12
CA ALA A 22 -5.67 -5.34 7.34
C ALA A 22 -5.45 -4.92 8.80
N GLU A 23 -5.86 -5.75 9.77
CA GLU A 23 -5.56 -5.56 11.20
C GLU A 23 -4.06 -5.59 11.47
N GLY A 24 -3.35 -6.59 10.95
CA GLY A 24 -1.89 -6.70 11.09
C GLY A 24 -1.16 -5.48 10.52
N ILE A 25 -1.59 -4.97 9.36
CA ILE A 25 -1.03 -3.75 8.76
C ILE A 25 -1.19 -2.55 9.70
N ARG A 26 -2.38 -2.35 10.27
CA ARG A 26 -2.62 -1.25 11.22
C ARG A 26 -1.77 -1.37 12.48
N LEU A 27 -1.66 -2.56 13.06
CA LEU A 27 -0.81 -2.81 14.23
C LEU A 27 0.67 -2.58 13.95
N LEU A 28 1.15 -2.93 12.75
CA LEU A 28 2.54 -2.68 12.35
C LEU A 28 2.81 -1.18 12.19
N VAL A 29 1.93 -0.47 11.47
CA VAL A 29 2.07 0.96 11.21
C VAL A 29 2.03 1.75 12.52
N ASP A 30 1.09 1.44 13.42
CA ASP A 30 1.01 2.02 14.76
C ASP A 30 2.24 1.67 15.62
N GLY A 31 2.65 0.39 15.61
CA GLY A 31 3.80 -0.08 16.39
C GLY A 31 5.15 0.54 15.98
N PHE A 32 5.26 1.02 14.74
CA PHE A 32 6.43 1.76 14.26
C PHE A 32 6.28 3.29 14.34
N ASP A 33 5.19 3.80 14.91
CA ASP A 33 4.86 5.24 14.98
C ASP A 33 4.87 5.91 13.61
N LEU A 34 4.33 5.21 12.60
CA LEU A 34 4.25 5.69 11.23
C LEU A 34 2.86 6.23 10.95
N THR A 35 2.77 7.41 10.35
CA THR A 35 1.48 7.94 9.84
C THR A 35 1.17 7.41 8.43
N TYR A 36 2.19 6.96 7.71
CA TYR A 36 2.09 6.40 6.36
C TYR A 36 3.16 5.34 6.15
N ALA A 37 2.79 4.27 5.43
CA ALA A 37 3.71 3.29 4.88
C ALA A 37 3.09 2.64 3.64
N ALA A 38 3.92 2.28 2.66
CA ALA A 38 3.56 1.30 1.63
C ALA A 38 4.09 -0.07 2.08
N LEU A 39 3.26 -1.10 1.97
CA LEU A 39 3.63 -2.46 2.36
C LEU A 39 3.50 -3.38 1.16
N ASP A 40 4.55 -4.15 0.89
CA ASP A 40 4.57 -5.09 -0.23
C ASP A 40 4.24 -6.49 0.27
N PHE A 41 3.29 -7.13 -0.40
CA PHE A 41 2.90 -8.50 -0.15
C PHE A 41 3.03 -9.33 -1.43
N VAL A 42 3.32 -10.62 -1.25
CA VAL A 42 3.07 -11.64 -2.29
C VAL A 42 1.99 -12.59 -1.80
N ILE A 43 1.11 -12.97 -2.71
CA ILE A 43 0.06 -13.96 -2.43
C ILE A 43 0.53 -15.29 -3.03
N THR A 44 0.68 -16.31 -2.19
CA THR A 44 1.09 -17.65 -2.63
C THR A 44 -0.04 -18.31 -3.44
N PRO A 45 0.24 -19.39 -4.21
CA PRO A 45 -0.80 -20.12 -4.93
C PRO A 45 -1.91 -20.70 -4.03
N THR A 46 -1.65 -20.88 -2.73
CA THR A 46 -2.64 -21.32 -1.74
C THR A 46 -3.42 -20.17 -1.10
N GLY A 47 -3.19 -18.93 -1.53
CA GLY A 47 -3.89 -17.73 -1.04
C GLY A 47 -3.28 -17.13 0.24
N GLU A 48 -2.10 -17.57 0.66
CA GLU A 48 -1.42 -17.02 1.82
C GLU A 48 -0.76 -15.68 1.48
N TRP A 49 -0.94 -14.68 2.34
CA TRP A 49 -0.33 -13.36 2.19
C TRP A 49 0.99 -13.30 2.96
N VAL A 50 2.09 -13.10 2.23
CA VAL A 50 3.43 -13.01 2.81
C VAL A 50 3.93 -11.58 2.69
N LEU A 51 4.17 -10.92 3.84
CA LEU A 51 4.76 -9.58 3.91
C LEU A 51 6.23 -9.64 3.48
N LEU A 52 6.63 -8.78 2.55
CA LEU A 52 8.00 -8.67 2.06
C LEU A 52 8.74 -7.47 2.66
N GLU A 53 8.12 -6.29 2.62
CA GLU A 53 8.71 -5.07 3.18
C GLU A 53 7.66 -4.09 3.73
N ILE A 54 8.14 -3.21 4.61
CA ILE A 54 7.43 -2.02 5.07
C ILE A 54 8.27 -0.82 4.65
N ASN A 55 7.73 0.04 3.80
CA ASN A 55 8.42 1.20 3.26
C ASN A 55 7.74 2.50 3.75
N PRO A 56 8.32 3.20 4.74
CA PRO A 56 7.72 4.40 5.34
C PRO A 56 7.65 5.60 4.39
N THR A 57 8.37 5.54 3.27
CA THR A 57 8.38 6.58 2.23
C THR A 57 8.05 6.00 0.86
N GLY A 58 7.28 4.91 0.84
CA GLY A 58 6.97 4.18 -0.38
C GLY A 58 6.29 5.05 -1.42
N GLN A 59 6.75 4.96 -2.67
CA GLN A 59 6.13 5.66 -3.77
C GLN A 59 4.79 5.01 -4.12
N TYR A 60 3.75 5.82 -4.29
CA TYR A 60 2.39 5.34 -4.56
C TYR A 60 1.82 5.83 -5.90
N GLY A 61 2.48 6.81 -6.55
CA GLY A 61 1.93 7.51 -7.72
C GLY A 61 1.59 6.61 -8.91
N PHE A 62 2.28 5.47 -9.08
CA PHE A 62 1.94 4.51 -10.13
C PHE A 62 0.60 3.82 -9.87
N VAL A 63 0.23 3.54 -8.61
CA VAL A 63 -1.07 2.98 -8.24
C VAL A 63 -2.17 4.02 -8.43
N GLU A 64 -1.95 5.24 -7.97
CA GLU A 64 -2.91 6.35 -8.16
C GLU A 64 -3.18 6.60 -9.65
N ASN A 65 -2.13 6.66 -10.48
CA ASN A 65 -2.28 6.87 -11.92
C ASN A 65 -3.00 5.73 -12.65
N ALA A 66 -2.83 4.49 -12.18
CA ALA A 66 -3.39 3.30 -12.80
C ALA A 66 -4.80 2.94 -12.28
N THR A 67 -5.24 3.54 -11.17
CA THR A 67 -6.50 3.22 -10.49
C THR A 67 -7.32 4.50 -10.24
N THR A 68 -8.38 4.39 -9.45
CA THR A 68 -9.19 5.53 -9.01
C THR A 68 -8.87 5.96 -7.57
N ALA A 69 -7.81 5.44 -6.96
CA ALA A 69 -7.48 5.72 -5.57
C ALA A 69 -6.99 7.17 -5.37
N PRO A 70 -7.60 7.97 -4.48
CA PRO A 70 -7.25 9.37 -4.28
C PRO A 70 -6.13 9.54 -3.23
N LEU A 71 -5.01 8.82 -3.40
CA LEU A 71 -3.95 8.72 -2.38
C LEU A 71 -3.27 10.07 -2.08
N THR A 72 -2.99 10.88 -3.11
CA THR A 72 -2.40 12.22 -2.94
C THR A 72 -3.35 13.14 -2.17
N ALA A 73 -4.66 13.07 -2.45
CA ALA A 73 -5.65 13.88 -1.75
C ALA A 73 -5.73 13.48 -0.27
N GLN A 74 -5.76 12.17 0.02
CA GLN A 74 -5.78 11.67 1.40
C GLN A 74 -4.53 12.07 2.20
N LEU A 75 -3.34 12.02 1.57
CA LEU A 75 -2.11 12.49 2.20
C LEU A 75 -2.11 14.00 2.45
N ALA A 76 -2.66 14.80 1.53
CA ALA A 76 -2.82 16.23 1.72
C ALA A 76 -3.80 16.57 2.86
N ASP A 77 -4.91 15.86 2.96
CA ASP A 77 -5.89 16.00 4.05
C ASP A 77 -5.24 15.68 5.40
N LEU A 78 -4.49 14.57 5.46
CA LEU A 78 -3.71 14.17 6.63
C LEU A 78 -2.72 15.25 7.07
N LEU A 79 -1.96 15.83 6.13
CA LEU A 79 -0.97 16.88 6.40
C LEU A 79 -1.60 18.20 6.84
N THR A 80 -2.83 18.48 6.41
CA THR A 80 -3.55 19.72 6.76
C THR A 80 -4.36 19.59 8.06
N GLY A 81 -4.25 18.47 8.77
CA GLY A 81 -4.96 18.21 10.03
C GLY A 81 -6.44 17.88 9.83
N GLY A 82 -6.86 17.63 8.59
CA GLY A 82 -8.16 17.07 8.25
C GLY A 82 -8.12 15.56 8.40
N ALA A 83 -8.00 15.05 9.63
CA ALA A 83 -8.35 13.67 9.87
C ALA A 83 -9.88 13.57 9.95
N ALA A 84 -10.46 12.67 9.16
CA ALA A 84 -11.85 12.22 9.31
C ALA A 84 -12.11 11.61 10.70
#